data_AF-A0A849E053-F1
#
_entry.id   AF-A0A849E053-F1
#
_cell.length_a   1.000
_cell.length_b   1.000
_cell.length_c   1.000
_cell.angle_alpha   90.00
_cell.angle_beta   90.00
_cell.angle_gamma   90.00
#
_symmetry.space_group_name_H-M   'P 1'
#
loop_
_entity.id
_entity.type
_entity.pdbx_description
1 polymer ?
#
loop_
_entity_poly.entity_id
_entity_poly.type
_entity_poly.pdbx_seq_one_letter_code
_entity_poly.pdbx_strand_id
1 'polypeptide(L)'
;VDEIAERIRTLGVYAPGTYREFAELSQIKEVDDVPEADDMVRLLNKAHEQVVKTCRIVLQSAQDADDESTAALVSDRMRIHEKTAWMLRSSL
;
A
#
# COMPACT_ATOMS: atom_id res chain seq x y z
N VAL A 1 3.03 2.95 8.28
CA VAL A 1 4.31 2.91 7.53
C VAL A 1 5.35 2.20 8.38
N ASP A 2 5.46 2.58 9.65
CA ASP A 2 6.38 2.02 10.65
C ASP A 2 6.34 0.49 10.74
N GLU A 3 5.16 -0.12 10.92
CA GLU A 3 5.02 -1.59 11.00
C GLU A 3 5.63 -2.33 9.79
N ILE A 4 5.53 -1.75 8.59
CA ILE A 4 6.12 -2.33 7.37
C ILE A 4 7.63 -2.20 7.42
N ALA A 5 8.16 -1.03 7.81
CA ALA A 5 9.60 -0.83 7.95
C ALA A 5 10.19 -1.76 9.02
N GLU A 6 9.54 -1.90 10.18
CA GLU A 6 9.91 -2.82 11.25
C GLU A 6 9.88 -4.27 10.78
N ARG A 7 8.87 -4.68 10.02
CA ARG A 7 8.80 -6.03 9.44
C ARG A 7 9.97 -6.29 8.48
N ILE A 8 10.28 -5.34 7.60
CA ILE A 8 11.43 -5.43 6.69
C ILE A 8 12.74 -5.59 7.49
N ARG A 9 12.94 -4.79 8.55
CA ARG A 9 14.13 -4.92 9.42
C ARG A 9 14.19 -6.25 10.16
N THR A 10 13.04 -6.78 10.58
CA THR A 10 12.93 -8.09 11.26
C THR A 10 13.36 -9.24 10.35
N LEU A 11 13.17 -9.10 9.03
CA LEU A 11 13.64 -10.03 8.00
C LEU A 11 15.14 -9.87 7.66
N GLY A 12 15.87 -9.00 8.36
CA GLY A 12 17.32 -8.83 8.20
C GLY A 12 17.75 -7.94 7.03
N VAL A 13 16.83 -7.24 6.38
CA VAL A 13 17.12 -6.33 5.26
C VAL A 13 16.95 -4.86 5.67
N TYR A 14 17.55 -3.92 4.93
CA TYR A 14 17.38 -2.48 5.19
C TYR A 14 16.05 -1.99 4.63
N ALA A 15 15.29 -1.27 5.45
CA ALA A 15 14.06 -0.63 5.02
C ALA A 15 14.39 0.68 4.27
N PRO A 16 13.79 0.92 3.09
CA PRO A 16 13.89 2.20 2.40
C PRO A 16 13.43 3.34 3.33
N GLY A 17 14.13 4.46 3.30
CA GLY A 17 13.90 5.56 4.26
C GLY A 17 13.98 6.95 3.66
N THR A 18 14.41 7.08 2.40
CA THR A 18 14.50 8.36 1.71
C THR A 18 13.33 8.56 0.75
N TYR A 19 12.92 9.82 0.55
CA TYR A 19 11.87 10.15 -0.43
C TYR A 19 12.19 9.66 -1.84
N ARG A 20 13.47 9.68 -2.22
CA ARG A 20 13.92 9.15 -3.52
C ARG A 20 13.64 7.66 -3.66
N GLU A 21 14.00 6.85 -2.65
CA GLU A 21 13.71 5.40 -2.69
C GLU A 21 12.20 5.15 -2.74
N PHE A 22 11.40 5.92 -2.00
CA PHE A 22 9.94 5.79 -2.06
C PHE A 22 9.38 6.15 -3.44
N ALA A 23 9.86 7.23 -4.06
CA ALA A 23 9.45 7.63 -5.41
C ALA A 23 9.84 6.59 -6.47
N GLU A 24 11.04 6.00 -6.35
CA GLU A 24 11.52 4.94 -7.25
C GLU A 24 10.73 3.63 -7.11
N LEU A 25 10.30 3.28 -5.90
CA LEU A 25 9.59 2.02 -5.61
C LEU A 25 8.07 2.12 -5.74
N SER A 26 7.49 3.32 -5.73
CA SER A 26 6.04 3.53 -5.77
C SER A 26 5.45 3.21 -7.15
N GLN A 27 4.30 2.53 -7.15
CA GLN A 27 3.46 2.37 -8.35
C GLN A 27 2.37 3.46 -8.44
N ILE A 28 2.28 4.33 -7.43
CA ILE A 28 1.35 5.47 -7.40
C ILE A 28 2.13 6.69 -7.87
N LYS A 29 1.64 7.34 -8.93
CA LYS A 29 2.24 8.55 -9.49
C LYS A 29 1.86 9.77 -8.65
N GLU A 30 2.82 10.67 -8.47
CA GLU A 30 2.58 11.99 -7.93
C GLU A 30 1.73 12.83 -8.90
N VAL A 31 1.07 13.84 -8.35
CA VAL A 31 0.21 14.78 -9.07
C VAL A 31 0.82 16.16 -8.87
N ASP A 32 1.18 16.83 -9.95
CA ASP A 32 1.92 18.10 -9.90
C ASP A 32 1.03 19.31 -9.51
N ASP A 33 -0.27 19.21 -9.77
CA ASP A 33 -1.25 20.28 -9.54
C ASP A 33 -2.28 19.92 -8.46
N VAL A 34 -3.14 20.89 -8.11
CA VAL A 34 -4.27 20.70 -7.19
C VAL A 34 -5.53 20.40 -8.03
N PRO A 35 -5.96 19.15 -8.17
CA PRO A 35 -7.14 18.81 -8.97
C PRO A 35 -8.44 19.20 -8.25
N GLU A 36 -9.55 19.16 -8.98
CA GLU A 36 -10.89 19.35 -8.41
C GLU A 36 -11.20 18.27 -7.35
N ALA A 37 -12.10 18.58 -6.42
CA ALA A 37 -12.40 17.70 -5.28
C ALA A 37 -12.80 16.28 -5.70
N ASP A 38 -13.64 16.13 -6.73
CA ASP A 38 -14.07 14.83 -7.25
C ASP A 38 -12.89 14.04 -7.83
N ASP A 39 -11.95 14.72 -8.50
CA ASP A 39 -10.76 14.11 -9.05
C ASP A 39 -9.79 13.69 -7.95
N MET A 40 -9.64 14.47 -6.87
CA MET A 40 -8.88 14.07 -5.68
C MET A 40 -9.43 12.75 -5.10
N VAL A 41 -10.75 12.63 -4.97
CA VAL A 41 -11.39 11.41 -4.45
C VAL A 41 -11.18 10.23 -5.40
N ARG A 42 -11.29 10.43 -6.73
CA ARG A 42 -11.00 9.39 -7.73
C ARG A 42 -9.54 8.93 -7.69
N LEU A 43 -8.60 9.86 -7.57
CA LEU A 43 -7.17 9.56 -7.46
C LEU A 43 -6.87 8.81 -6.17
N LEU A 44 -7.43 9.25 -5.04
CA LEU A 44 -7.27 8.57 -3.76
C LEU A 44 -7.85 7.15 -3.80
N ASN A 45 -9.03 6.95 -4.38
CA ASN A 45 -9.61 5.60 -4.53
C ASN A 45 -8.69 4.69 -5.35
N LYS A 46 -8.19 5.18 -6.50
CA LYS A 46 -7.22 4.43 -7.34
C LYS A 46 -5.94 4.08 -6.58
N ALA A 47 -5.43 4.99 -5.76
CA ALA A 47 -4.27 4.73 -4.91
C ALA A 47 -4.54 3.63 -3.88
N HIS A 48 -5.70 3.64 -3.20
CA HIS A 48 -6.09 2.54 -2.31
C HIS A 48 -6.17 1.19 -3.04
N GLU A 49 -6.79 1.15 -4.22
CA GLU A 49 -6.86 -0.06 -5.05
C GLU A 49 -5.48 -0.55 -5.49
N GLN A 50 -4.56 0.38 -5.78
CA GLN A 50 -3.18 0.05 -6.12
C GLN A 50 -2.43 -0.56 -4.93
N VAL A 51 -2.60 -0.03 -3.71
CA VAL A 51 -2.02 -0.63 -2.50
C VAL A 51 -2.56 -2.04 -2.27
N VAL A 52 -3.87 -2.27 -2.48
CA VAL A 52 -4.48 -3.62 -2.38
C VAL A 52 -3.81 -4.60 -3.35
N LYS A 53 -3.55 -4.18 -4.60
CA LYS A 53 -2.83 -5.03 -5.57
C LYS A 53 -1.42 -5.38 -5.08
N THR A 54 -0.67 -4.42 -4.56
CA THR A 54 0.66 -4.66 -3.99
C THR A 54 0.58 -5.61 -2.78
N CYS A 55 -0.42 -5.44 -1.91
CA CYS A 55 -0.65 -6.34 -0.77
C CYS A 55 -0.88 -7.79 -1.21
N ARG A 56 -1.61 -8.05 -2.30
CA ARG A 56 -1.83 -9.41 -2.82
C ARG A 56 -0.54 -10.08 -3.30
N ILE A 57 0.35 -9.32 -3.92
CA ILE A 57 1.67 -9.82 -4.38
C ILE A 57 2.51 -10.24 -3.17
N VAL A 58 2.55 -9.39 -2.13
CA VAL A 58 3.28 -9.67 -0.90
C VAL A 58 2.66 -10.84 -0.13
N LEU A 59 1.32 -10.92 -0.06
CA LEU A 59 0.61 -12.02 0.59
C LEU A 59 0.96 -13.37 -0.03
N GLN A 60 0.93 -13.46 -1.37
CA GLN A 60 1.32 -14.67 -2.09
C GLN A 60 2.77 -15.05 -1.76
N SER A 61 3.69 -14.09 -1.83
CA SER A 61 5.11 -14.34 -1.55
C SER A 61 5.37 -14.78 -0.11
N ALA A 62 4.62 -14.22 0.85
CA ALA A 62 4.70 -14.60 2.26
C ALA A 62 4.16 -16.00 2.51
N GLN A 63 3.03 -16.35 1.88
CA GLN A 63 2.43 -17.69 1.97
C GLN A 63 3.34 -18.77 1.36
N ASP A 64 3.94 -18.49 0.20
CA ASP A 64 4.87 -19.42 -0.46
C ASP A 64 6.14 -19.68 0.38
N ALA A 65 6.45 -18.77 1.32
CA ALA A 65 7.59 -18.85 2.22
C ALA A 65 7.22 -19.28 3.67
N ASP A 66 5.96 -19.65 3.92
CA ASP A 66 5.43 -19.93 5.27
C ASP A 66 5.66 -18.78 6.28
N ASP A 67 5.77 -17.53 5.80
CA ASP A 67 5.96 -16.34 6.65
C ASP A 67 4.62 -15.79 7.15
N GLU A 68 4.12 -16.41 8.21
CA GLU A 68 2.83 -16.06 8.82
C GLU A 68 2.78 -14.62 9.34
N SER A 69 3.90 -14.09 9.85
CA SER A 69 3.94 -12.72 10.39
C SER A 69 3.80 -11.67 9.29
N THR A 70 4.46 -11.88 8.14
CA THR A 70 4.27 -10.99 6.98
C THR A 70 2.87 -11.17 6.38
N ALA A 71 2.39 -12.41 6.26
CA ALA A 71 1.06 -12.72 5.74
C ALA A 71 -0.06 -12.05 6.57
N ALA A 72 0.02 -12.13 7.89
CA ALA A 72 -0.93 -11.48 8.80
C ALA A 72 -0.90 -9.95 8.65
N LEU A 73 0.29 -9.34 8.72
CA LEU A 73 0.45 -7.89 8.61
C LEU A 73 -0.13 -7.36 7.29
N VAL A 74 0.22 -7.99 6.16
CA VAL A 74 -0.24 -7.50 4.86
C VAL A 74 -1.74 -7.75 4.65
N SER A 75 -2.31 -8.81 5.21
CA SER A 75 -3.75 -9.08 5.17
C SER A 75 -4.54 -8.00 5.91
N ASP A 76 -4.09 -7.58 7.10
CA ASP A 76 -4.73 -6.50 7.85
C ASP A 76 -4.66 -5.16 7.11
N ARG A 77 -3.49 -4.85 6.51
CA ARG A 77 -3.34 -3.67 5.66
C ARG A 77 -4.31 -3.71 4.48
N MET A 78 -4.38 -4.84 3.78
CA MET A 78 -5.26 -5.02 2.64
C MET A 78 -6.72 -4.76 3.01
N ARG A 79 -7.22 -5.35 4.11
CA ARG A 79 -8.59 -5.16 4.61
C ARG A 79 -8.93 -3.69 4.84
N ILE A 80 -8.02 -2.90 5.42
CA ILE A 80 -8.22 -1.47 5.63
C ILE A 80 -8.34 -0.74 4.29
N HIS A 81 -7.43 -1.00 3.36
CA HIS A 81 -7.45 -0.33 2.06
C HIS A 81 -8.68 -0.72 1.22
N GLU A 82 -9.12 -1.98 1.26
CA GLU A 82 -10.35 -2.43 0.59
C GLU A 82 -11.60 -1.73 1.14
N LYS A 83 -11.71 -1.63 2.47
CA LYS A 83 -12.81 -0.91 3.13
C LYS A 83 -12.81 0.58 2.74
N THR A 84 -11.66 1.23 2.76
CA THR A 84 -11.55 2.65 2.39
C THR A 84 -11.88 2.87 0.92
N ALA A 85 -11.38 2.03 0.01
CA ALA A 85 -11.71 2.11 -1.41
C ALA A 85 -13.23 1.95 -1.65
N TRP A 86 -13.89 1.04 -0.92
CA TRP A 86 -15.35 0.93 -0.98
C TRP A 86 -16.06 2.21 -0.55
N MET A 87 -15.67 2.80 0.59
CA MET A 87 -16.28 4.04 1.07
C MET A 87 -16.10 5.19 0.06
N LEU A 88 -14.89 5.34 -0.51
CA LEU A 88 -14.60 6.39 -1.50
C LEU A 88 -15.37 6.18 -2.82
N ARG A 89 -15.52 4.94 -3.29
CA ARG A 89 -16.38 4.66 -4.45
C ARG A 89 -17.85 4.96 -4.20
N SER A 90 -18.32 4.83 -2.97
CA SER A 90 -19.72 5.13 -2.61
C SER A 90 -20.01 6.62 -2.42
N SER A 91 -18.98 7.47 -2.33
CA SER A 91 -19.12 8.92 -2.24
C SER A 91 -18.98 9.66 -3.58
N LEU A 92 -18.68 8.93 -4.67
CA LEU A 92 -18.50 9.45 -6.02
C LEU A 92 -19.75 9.30 -6.90
#